data_AF-A0A1X7GN90-F1
#
_entry.id   AF-A0A1X7GN90-F1
#
_cell.length_a   1.000
_cell.length_b   1.000
_cell.length_c   1.000
_cell.angle_alpha   90.00
_cell.angle_beta   90.00
_cell.angle_gamma   90.00
#
_symmetry.space_group_name_H-M   'P 1'
#
loop_
_entity.id
_entity.type
_entity.pdbx_description
1 polymer ?
#
loop_
_entity_poly.entity_id
_entity_poly.type
_entity_poly.pdbx_seq_one_letter_code
_entity_poly.pdbx_strand_id
1 'polypeptide(L)'
;MITRAALLAAALRLLNYYNGDEKTAQNPGGLTGVGGMADNWDPCIQDIGTVANGVGEVAGTIAAAQSTIGMVWDAATTVADPGAGNLRATTATPAVGSYSLLVSATDSAGADIGAMLTELGASSSAIRARARLVAVGDAAKYLDLRITGVTGVGAYRTVGVTCIGGPGGFATGDAVALGWVRSGDKGDTGAAGAGPNWGGTSAGTANAQTLAPAVALGSLSGNPSYEFIAGYSITGAATLNVSGTGDASIRKADGTAAGKGDVVAGTKYTVTLVSGQWRLAGGGGANLAAIHAAMFSI
;
A
#
# COMPACT_ATOMS: atom_id res chain seq x y z
N MET A 1 35.92 -24.94 40.57
CA MET A 1 35.40 -26.27 40.96
C MET A 1 34.37 -26.06 42.05
N ILE A 2 33.12 -26.48 41.84
CA ILE A 2 32.11 -26.46 42.91
C ILE A 2 32.58 -27.46 43.97
N THR A 3 32.68 -27.01 45.22
CA THR A 3 33.18 -27.85 46.31
C THR A 3 32.16 -28.94 46.64
N ARG A 4 32.63 -30.11 47.08
CA ARG A 4 31.76 -31.23 47.49
C ARG A 4 30.76 -30.82 48.58
N ALA A 5 31.13 -29.87 49.43
CA ALA A 5 30.28 -29.27 50.44
C ALA A 5 29.16 -28.40 49.85
N ALA A 6 29.41 -27.65 48.77
CA ALA A 6 28.40 -26.84 48.10
C ALA A 6 27.38 -27.71 47.33
N LEU A 7 27.85 -28.80 46.70
CA LEU A 7 26.97 -29.80 46.07
C LEU A 7 26.10 -30.52 47.12
N LEU A 8 26.68 -30.90 48.26
CA LEU A 8 25.94 -31.53 49.35
C LEU A 8 24.93 -30.57 49.96
N ALA A 9 25.26 -29.30 50.15
CA ALA A 9 24.33 -28.28 50.65
C ALA A 9 23.18 -28.00 49.68
N ALA A 10 23.45 -27.98 48.36
CA ALA A 10 22.41 -27.84 47.34
C ALA A 10 21.50 -29.09 47.28
N ALA A 11 22.09 -30.28 47.36
CA ALA A 11 21.36 -31.55 47.41
C ALA A 11 20.50 -31.66 48.68
N LEU A 12 21.01 -31.23 49.84
CA LEU A 12 20.26 -31.19 51.09
C LEU A 12 19.16 -30.11 51.08
N ARG A 13 19.37 -28.97 50.41
CA ARG A 13 18.30 -27.98 50.16
C ARG A 13 17.19 -28.56 49.31
N LEU A 14 17.54 -29.25 48.22
CA LEU A 14 16.56 -29.94 47.37
C LEU A 14 15.84 -31.08 48.09
N LEU A 15 16.56 -31.82 48.95
CA LEU A 15 16.00 -32.90 49.74
C LEU A 15 15.02 -32.39 50.81
N ASN A 16 15.36 -31.31 51.51
CA ASN A 16 14.50 -30.70 52.53
C ASN A 16 13.32 -29.92 51.95
N TYR A 17 13.38 -29.50 50.69
CA TYR A 17 12.34 -28.72 50.03
C TYR A 17 11.22 -29.59 49.40
N TYR A 18 11.40 -30.91 49.35
CA TYR A 18 10.46 -31.81 48.63
C TYR A 18 10.09 -33.12 49.35
N ASN A 19 10.65 -33.47 50.51
CA ASN A 19 10.40 -34.77 51.13
C ASN A 19 9.35 -34.74 52.25
N GLY A 20 8.11 -34.98 51.85
CA GLY A 20 7.17 -35.82 52.60
C GLY A 20 6.72 -37.07 51.83
N ASP A 21 6.78 -37.05 50.49
CA ASP A 21 6.30 -38.15 49.65
C ASP A 21 6.99 -38.11 48.27
N GLU A 22 7.39 -39.26 47.73
CA GLU A 22 8.19 -39.33 46.49
C GLU A 22 7.38 -38.81 45.29
N LYS A 23 8.00 -37.94 44.46
CA LYS A 23 7.40 -37.48 43.20
C LYS A 23 7.21 -38.68 42.26
N THR A 24 5.98 -39.17 42.16
CA THR A 24 5.59 -40.28 41.27
C THR A 24 4.57 -39.80 40.24
N ALA A 25 4.33 -40.60 39.19
CA ALA A 25 3.25 -40.33 38.24
C ALA A 25 1.86 -40.28 38.92
N GLN A 26 1.74 -40.90 40.09
CA GLN A 26 0.53 -40.96 40.93
C GLN A 26 0.48 -39.85 41.99
N ASN A 27 1.62 -39.24 42.33
CA ASN A 27 1.73 -38.09 43.25
C ASN A 27 2.55 -36.94 42.60
N PRO A 28 2.04 -36.32 41.53
CA PRO A 28 2.72 -35.21 40.88
C PRO A 28 2.80 -34.02 41.83
N GLY A 29 4.02 -33.61 42.17
CA GLY A 29 4.28 -32.50 43.09
C GLY A 29 4.38 -32.86 44.57
N GLY A 30 4.22 -34.14 44.96
CA GLY A 30 4.32 -34.55 46.36
C GLY A 30 3.17 -34.02 47.22
N LEU A 31 1.97 -33.89 46.65
CA LEU A 31 0.78 -33.32 47.28
C LEU A 31 -0.04 -34.35 48.07
N THR A 32 0.16 -35.65 47.86
CA THR A 32 -0.45 -36.71 48.69
C THR A 32 0.46 -37.10 49.86
N GLY A 33 -0.09 -37.82 50.86
CA GLY A 33 0.64 -38.24 52.07
C GLY A 33 0.46 -37.32 53.28
N VAL A 34 0.97 -37.72 54.45
CA VAL A 34 0.91 -36.92 55.68
C VAL A 34 1.88 -35.74 55.56
N GLY A 35 1.37 -34.50 55.56
CA GLY A 35 2.17 -33.27 55.44
C GLY A 35 2.35 -32.74 54.01
N GLY A 36 2.20 -33.57 52.97
CA GLY A 36 2.47 -33.19 51.57
C GLY A 36 1.69 -31.96 51.07
N MET A 37 0.39 -31.86 51.36
CA MET A 37 -0.41 -30.67 51.00
C MET A 37 0.02 -29.41 51.75
N ALA A 38 0.49 -29.53 53.00
CA ALA A 38 0.86 -28.38 53.81
C ALA A 38 2.25 -27.84 53.42
N ASP A 39 3.17 -28.74 53.07
CA ASP A 39 4.56 -28.38 52.80
C ASP A 39 4.80 -27.97 51.33
N ASN A 40 4.08 -28.59 50.38
CA ASN A 40 4.39 -28.45 48.95
C ASN A 40 3.42 -27.55 48.18
N TRP A 41 2.29 -27.14 48.76
CA TRP A 41 1.30 -26.28 48.09
C TRP A 41 1.84 -24.88 47.77
N ASP A 42 2.44 -24.20 48.75
CA ASP A 42 2.93 -22.83 48.58
C ASP A 42 4.05 -22.74 47.52
N PRO A 43 5.09 -23.59 47.53
CA PRO A 43 6.08 -23.66 46.45
C PRO A 43 5.49 -23.94 45.07
N CYS A 44 4.58 -24.91 44.96
CA CYS A 44 3.96 -25.25 43.67
C CYS A 44 3.15 -24.08 43.10
N ILE A 45 2.42 -23.34 43.94
CA ILE A 45 1.70 -22.14 43.51
C ILE A 45 2.67 -21.01 43.10
N GLN A 46 3.81 -20.86 43.77
CA GLN A 46 4.85 -19.89 43.37
C GLN A 46 5.50 -20.23 42.02
N ASP A 47 5.79 -21.51 41.77
CA ASP A 47 6.32 -21.98 40.49
C ASP A 47 5.30 -21.74 39.37
N ILE A 48 4.03 -22.04 39.60
CA ILE A 48 2.94 -21.74 38.66
C ILE A 48 2.85 -20.23 38.39
N GLY A 49 2.95 -19.39 39.43
CA GLY A 49 2.98 -17.94 39.28
C GLY A 49 4.18 -17.46 38.46
N THR A 50 5.35 -18.07 38.64
CA THR A 50 6.56 -17.77 37.87
C THR A 50 6.39 -18.12 36.39
N VAL A 51 5.83 -19.31 36.10
CA VAL A 51 5.52 -19.73 34.73
C VAL A 51 4.48 -18.81 34.10
N ALA A 52 3.43 -18.43 34.83
CA ALA A 52 2.40 -17.51 34.34
C ALA A 52 2.98 -16.14 33.98
N ASN A 53 3.88 -15.60 34.81
CA ASN A 53 4.61 -14.36 34.51
C ASN A 53 5.46 -14.52 33.25
N GLY A 54 6.24 -15.61 33.13
CA GLY A 54 7.08 -15.86 31.95
C GLY A 54 6.26 -16.02 30.66
N VAL A 55 5.10 -16.68 30.72
CA VAL A 55 4.16 -16.77 29.58
C VAL A 55 3.60 -15.39 29.23
N GLY A 56 3.27 -14.56 30.21
CA GLY A 56 2.85 -13.17 30.01
C GLY A 56 3.91 -12.31 29.32
N GLU A 57 5.17 -12.43 29.74
CA GLU A 57 6.31 -11.73 29.13
C GLU A 57 6.53 -12.15 27.67
N VAL A 58 6.46 -13.46 27.38
CA VAL A 58 6.59 -13.98 26.01
C VAL A 58 5.42 -13.51 25.14
N ALA A 59 4.18 -13.55 25.64
CA ALA A 59 3.01 -13.06 24.92
C ALA A 59 3.12 -11.56 24.61
N GLY A 60 3.59 -10.76 25.59
CA GLY A 60 3.86 -9.33 25.40
C GLY A 60 4.94 -9.08 24.35
N THR A 61 6.01 -9.88 24.36
CA THR A 61 7.09 -9.78 23.36
C THR A 61 6.60 -10.12 21.95
N ILE A 62 5.76 -11.15 21.79
CA ILE A 62 5.17 -11.54 20.50
C ILE A 62 4.24 -10.44 19.96
N ALA A 63 3.42 -9.85 20.83
CA ALA A 63 2.55 -8.73 20.46
C ALA A 63 3.36 -7.51 19.99
N ALA A 64 4.47 -7.20 20.67
CA ALA A 64 5.36 -6.09 20.31
C ALA A 64 6.20 -6.35 19.04
N ALA A 65 6.44 -7.62 18.68
CA ALA A 65 7.22 -7.99 17.50
C ALA A 65 6.42 -7.91 16.18
N GLN A 66 5.09 -7.80 16.26
CA GLN A 66 4.20 -7.65 15.11
C GLN A 66 3.55 -6.26 15.12
N SER A 67 3.02 -5.81 13.99
CA SER A 67 2.15 -4.62 13.95
C SER A 67 0.78 -4.97 14.54
N THR A 68 0.74 -5.22 15.84
CA THR A 68 -0.44 -5.61 16.60
C THR A 68 -0.60 -4.69 17.81
N ILE A 69 -1.82 -4.21 18.04
CA ILE A 69 -2.17 -3.41 19.22
C ILE A 69 -3.28 -4.08 20.02
N GLY A 70 -3.14 -4.03 21.35
CA GLY A 70 -4.20 -4.41 22.28
C GLY A 70 -5.12 -3.22 22.55
N MET A 71 -6.42 -3.42 22.38
CA MET A 71 -7.45 -2.42 22.64
C MET A 71 -8.60 -3.07 23.41
N VAL A 72 -9.53 -2.25 23.92
CA VAL A 72 -10.80 -2.72 24.46
C VAL A 72 -11.92 -2.34 23.51
N TRP A 73 -12.80 -3.30 23.21
CA TRP A 73 -13.95 -3.07 22.33
C TRP A 73 -15.00 -2.22 23.03
N ASP A 74 -15.44 -1.18 22.34
CA ASP A 74 -16.59 -0.38 22.72
C ASP A 74 -17.69 -0.55 21.65
N ALA A 75 -18.86 -1.01 22.08
CA ALA A 75 -19.98 -1.29 21.18
C ALA A 75 -20.80 -0.04 20.78
N ALA A 76 -20.46 1.15 21.31
CA ALA A 76 -21.05 2.39 20.83
C ALA A 76 -20.69 2.63 19.35
N THR A 77 -21.59 3.27 18.61
CA THR A 77 -21.39 3.53 17.17
C THR A 77 -21.20 5.01 16.84
N THR A 78 -21.26 5.87 17.84
CA THR A 78 -21.12 7.33 17.69
C THR A 78 -19.72 7.69 17.20
N VAL A 79 -19.66 8.55 16.18
CA VAL A 79 -18.42 9.11 15.65
C VAL A 79 -17.86 10.16 16.61
N ALA A 80 -17.15 9.68 17.62
CA ALA A 80 -16.48 10.47 18.64
C ALA A 80 -15.28 9.66 19.19
N ASP A 81 -14.42 10.32 19.94
CA ASP A 81 -13.30 9.67 20.63
C ASP A 81 -13.82 8.47 21.45
N PRO A 82 -13.30 7.24 21.22
CA PRO A 82 -13.66 6.07 22.02
C PRO A 82 -13.13 6.11 23.46
N GLY A 83 -12.22 7.03 23.78
CA GLY A 83 -11.48 7.06 25.04
C GLY A 83 -10.17 6.29 24.94
N ALA A 84 -9.23 6.59 25.85
CA ALA A 84 -7.91 5.96 25.90
C ALA A 84 -8.03 4.42 26.02
N GLY A 85 -7.26 3.70 25.21
CA GLY A 85 -7.24 2.23 25.21
C GLY A 85 -8.41 1.56 24.50
N ASN A 86 -9.37 2.33 23.98
CA ASN A 86 -10.58 1.79 23.36
C ASN A 86 -10.54 1.86 21.83
N LEU A 87 -11.28 0.93 21.22
CA LEU A 87 -11.57 0.88 19.79
C LEU A 87 -13.06 0.61 19.60
N ARG A 88 -13.70 1.33 18.67
CA ARG A 88 -15.11 1.09 18.31
C ARG A 88 -15.33 1.07 16.81
N ALA A 89 -16.33 0.33 16.35
CA ALA A 89 -16.82 0.44 14.98
C ALA A 89 -17.98 1.45 14.89
N THR A 90 -18.07 2.19 13.78
CA THR A 90 -19.20 3.09 13.52
C THR A 90 -20.49 2.35 13.10
N THR A 91 -20.58 1.05 13.38
CA THR A 91 -21.72 0.19 13.05
C THR A 91 -21.88 -0.88 14.12
N ALA A 92 -23.13 -1.27 14.40
CA ALA A 92 -23.45 -2.37 15.32
C ALA A 92 -23.21 -3.76 14.68
N THR A 93 -23.04 -3.83 13.35
CA THR A 93 -22.87 -5.08 12.61
C THR A 93 -21.56 -5.09 11.81
N PRO A 94 -20.39 -5.13 12.48
CA PRO A 94 -19.09 -4.99 11.82
C PRO A 94 -18.66 -6.22 11.01
N ALA A 95 -19.44 -7.31 11.02
CA ALA A 95 -19.17 -8.54 10.26
C ALA A 95 -19.37 -8.40 8.73
N VAL A 96 -19.89 -7.28 8.25
CA VAL A 96 -20.17 -7.05 6.82
C VAL A 96 -19.98 -5.59 6.42
N GLY A 97 -19.62 -5.38 5.15
CA GLY A 97 -19.59 -4.05 4.52
C GLY A 97 -18.38 -3.20 4.87
N SER A 98 -18.50 -1.90 4.58
CA SER A 98 -17.46 -0.89 4.82
C SER A 98 -17.91 0.09 5.89
N TYR A 99 -17.02 0.42 6.82
CA TYR A 99 -17.28 1.31 7.95
C TYR A 99 -15.96 1.87 8.48
N SER A 100 -16.02 2.68 9.53
CA SER A 100 -14.83 3.19 10.21
C SER A 100 -14.63 2.51 11.56
N LEU A 101 -13.38 2.17 11.85
CA LEU A 101 -12.92 1.92 13.21
C LEU A 101 -12.39 3.24 13.78
N LEU A 102 -12.89 3.65 14.93
CA LEU A 102 -12.32 4.73 15.71
C LEU A 102 -11.38 4.09 16.70
N VAL A 103 -10.08 4.35 16.53
CA VAL A 103 -9.01 3.71 17.29
C VAL A 103 -8.34 4.78 18.13
N SER A 104 -8.32 4.61 19.44
CA SER A 104 -7.57 5.52 20.32
C SER A 104 -6.10 5.58 19.90
N ALA A 105 -5.47 6.75 20.09
CA ALA A 105 -4.03 6.93 19.92
C ALA A 105 -3.24 6.34 21.10
N THR A 106 -3.92 5.86 22.13
CA THR A 106 -3.32 5.16 23.26
C THR A 106 -3.88 3.73 23.31
N ASP A 107 -3.01 2.74 23.43
CA ASP A 107 -3.42 1.34 23.54
C ASP A 107 -3.95 0.99 24.94
N SER A 108 -4.45 -0.23 25.14
CA SER A 108 -5.01 -0.66 26.43
C SER A 108 -3.98 -0.73 27.57
N ALA A 109 -2.69 -0.72 27.26
CA ALA A 109 -1.59 -0.71 28.23
C ALA A 109 -1.08 0.71 28.53
N GLY A 110 -1.60 1.74 27.84
CA GLY A 110 -1.22 3.14 28.03
C GLY A 110 -0.11 3.63 27.11
N ALA A 111 0.33 2.84 26.13
CA ALA A 111 1.37 3.24 25.18
C ALA A 111 0.81 4.13 24.06
N ASP A 112 1.58 5.13 23.61
CA ASP A 112 1.24 5.94 22.45
C ASP A 112 1.47 5.16 21.15
N ILE A 113 0.38 4.93 20.42
CA ILE A 113 0.34 4.24 19.13
C ILE A 113 -0.07 5.18 17.99
N GLY A 114 -0.22 6.47 18.29
CA GLY A 114 -0.75 7.46 17.36
C GLY A 114 0.10 7.64 16.11
N ALA A 115 1.43 7.65 16.24
CA ALA A 115 2.34 7.81 15.11
C ALA A 115 2.32 6.60 14.17
N MET A 116 2.25 5.39 14.72
CA MET A 116 2.17 4.15 13.94
C MET A 116 0.83 4.05 13.17
N LEU A 117 -0.29 4.48 13.77
CA LEU A 117 -1.56 4.55 13.05
C LEU A 117 -1.54 5.60 11.92
N THR A 118 -0.85 6.73 12.12
CA THR A 118 -0.63 7.72 11.06
C THR A 118 0.23 7.16 9.94
N GLU A 119 1.30 6.44 10.27
CA GLU A 119 2.17 5.76 9.31
C GLU A 119 1.36 4.79 8.46
N LEU A 120 0.54 3.92 9.08
CA LEU A 120 -0.39 3.00 8.40
C LEU A 120 -1.27 3.72 7.36
N GLY A 121 -1.63 4.97 7.65
CA GLY A 121 -2.36 5.84 6.75
C GLY A 121 -1.55 6.40 5.57
N ALA A 122 -0.23 6.47 5.65
CA ALA A 122 0.60 7.12 4.63
C ALA A 122 0.71 6.30 3.33
N SER A 123 0.22 5.05 3.28
CA SER A 123 0.33 4.24 2.07
C SER A 123 -0.40 4.87 0.88
N SER A 124 0.23 4.82 -0.30
CA SER A 124 -0.36 5.28 -1.57
C SER A 124 -1.26 4.23 -2.23
N SER A 125 -1.32 3.01 -1.69
CA SER A 125 -2.21 1.95 -2.17
C SER A 125 -3.67 2.14 -1.73
N ALA A 126 -4.61 1.79 -2.60
CA ALA A 126 -6.06 1.87 -2.32
C ALA A 126 -6.49 0.96 -1.15
N ILE A 127 -5.82 -0.18 -0.99
CA ILE A 127 -5.84 -0.99 0.23
C ILE A 127 -4.49 -0.78 0.89
N ARG A 128 -4.50 -0.17 2.08
CA ARG A 128 -3.28 0.19 2.82
C ARG A 128 -2.73 -1.00 3.59
N ALA A 129 -3.60 -1.91 4.06
CA ALA A 129 -3.20 -3.11 4.78
C ALA A 129 -4.29 -4.19 4.78
N ARG A 130 -3.85 -5.43 4.99
CA ARG A 130 -4.72 -6.53 5.45
C ARG A 130 -4.62 -6.59 6.96
N ALA A 131 -5.77 -6.61 7.64
CA ALA A 131 -5.82 -6.62 9.09
C ALA A 131 -6.75 -7.71 9.60
N ARG A 132 -6.54 -8.13 10.84
CA ARG A 132 -7.45 -8.99 11.60
C ARG A 132 -7.65 -8.37 12.97
N LEU A 133 -8.92 -8.25 13.36
CA LEU A 133 -9.33 -7.96 14.73
C LEU A 133 -9.83 -9.26 15.36
N VAL A 134 -9.36 -9.60 16.55
CA VAL A 134 -9.74 -10.83 17.25
C VAL A 134 -9.94 -10.57 18.74
N ALA A 135 -10.88 -11.28 19.38
CA ALA A 135 -11.06 -11.20 20.82
C ALA A 135 -9.93 -11.97 21.54
N VAL A 136 -9.38 -11.37 22.58
CA VAL A 136 -8.40 -12.02 23.44
C VAL A 136 -9.10 -13.12 24.24
N GLY A 137 -8.63 -14.36 24.12
CA GLY A 137 -9.21 -15.51 24.79
C GLY A 137 -10.37 -16.19 24.05
N ASP A 138 -10.84 -15.64 22.93
CA ASP A 138 -11.89 -16.25 22.09
C ASP A 138 -11.62 -16.02 20.60
N ALA A 139 -10.90 -16.96 19.98
CA ALA A 139 -10.54 -16.87 18.56
C ALA A 139 -11.74 -17.07 17.60
N ALA A 140 -12.91 -17.48 18.09
CA ALA A 140 -14.12 -17.58 17.27
C ALA A 140 -14.71 -16.19 16.96
N LYS A 141 -14.45 -15.20 17.82
CA LYS A 141 -14.82 -13.80 17.62
C LYS A 141 -13.71 -13.06 16.89
N TYR A 142 -13.86 -12.91 15.58
CA TYR A 142 -12.90 -12.18 14.75
C TYR A 142 -13.56 -11.45 13.58
N LEU A 143 -12.79 -10.52 13.01
CA LEU A 143 -13.07 -9.86 11.75
C LEU A 143 -11.79 -9.80 10.91
N ASP A 144 -11.88 -10.23 9.65
CA ASP A 144 -10.87 -9.99 8.64
C ASP A 144 -11.20 -8.72 7.86
N LEU A 145 -10.23 -7.82 7.78
CA LEU A 145 -10.43 -6.46 7.31
C LEU A 145 -9.43 -6.09 6.20
N ARG A 146 -9.87 -5.23 5.30
CA ARG A 146 -9.02 -4.41 4.44
C ARG A 146 -9.05 -2.99 4.96
N ILE A 147 -7.90 -2.46 5.31
CA ILE A 147 -7.77 -1.04 5.68
C ILE A 147 -7.66 -0.23 4.40
N THR A 148 -8.56 0.74 4.22
CA THR A 148 -8.64 1.59 3.02
C THR A 148 -8.14 3.01 3.29
N GLY A 149 -8.12 3.42 4.55
CA GLY A 149 -7.75 4.77 4.94
C GLY A 149 -7.47 4.90 6.43
N VAL A 150 -6.66 5.89 6.80
CA VAL A 150 -6.55 6.42 8.16
C VAL A 150 -6.55 7.93 8.07
N THR A 151 -7.37 8.58 8.87
CA THR A 151 -7.47 10.04 8.98
C THR A 151 -7.55 10.49 10.45
N GLY A 152 -7.32 11.77 10.68
CA GLY A 152 -7.32 12.37 12.02
C GLY A 152 -5.94 12.49 12.66
N VAL A 153 -5.85 13.33 13.69
CA VAL A 153 -4.67 13.57 14.53
C VAL A 153 -5.15 13.82 15.97
N GLY A 154 -4.28 13.61 16.96
CA GLY A 154 -4.62 13.81 18.38
C GLY A 154 -4.99 12.50 19.09
N ALA A 155 -6.08 12.49 19.85
CA ALA A 155 -6.44 11.42 20.78
C ALA A 155 -6.93 10.11 20.13
N TYR A 156 -7.36 10.14 18.86
CA TYR A 156 -7.80 8.95 18.13
C TYR A 156 -7.54 9.09 16.62
N ARG A 157 -7.70 7.99 15.89
CA ARG A 157 -7.68 7.93 14.42
C ARG A 157 -8.97 7.31 13.91
N THR A 158 -9.43 7.80 12.77
CA THR A 158 -10.53 7.17 12.01
C THR A 158 -9.92 6.28 10.94
N VAL A 159 -10.02 4.97 11.13
CA VAL A 159 -9.49 3.95 10.23
C VAL A 159 -10.63 3.43 9.36
N GLY A 160 -10.62 3.77 8.08
CA GLY A 160 -11.56 3.23 7.09
C GLY A 160 -11.25 1.75 6.83
N VAL A 161 -12.27 0.90 6.94
CA VAL A 161 -12.14 -0.54 6.74
C VAL A 161 -13.26 -1.11 5.86
N THR A 162 -12.97 -2.24 5.24
CA THR A 162 -13.96 -3.13 4.62
C THR A 162 -13.81 -4.52 5.21
N CYS A 163 -14.88 -5.05 5.80
CA CYS A 163 -14.90 -6.40 6.32
C CYS A 163 -15.01 -7.40 5.15
N ILE A 164 -14.20 -8.46 5.22
CA ILE A 164 -14.11 -9.53 4.22
C ILE A 164 -14.27 -10.93 4.83
N GLY A 165 -14.51 -11.04 6.13
CA GLY A 165 -14.72 -12.31 6.81
C GLY A 165 -14.84 -12.20 8.33
N GLY A 166 -15.36 -13.27 8.94
CA GLY A 166 -15.52 -13.40 10.39
C GLY A 166 -16.93 -13.06 10.90
N PRO A 167 -17.40 -13.73 11.98
CA PRO A 167 -18.75 -13.51 12.50
C PRO A 167 -18.88 -12.25 13.37
N GLY A 168 -17.77 -11.59 13.74
CA GLY A 168 -17.78 -10.54 14.76
C GLY A 168 -18.13 -11.11 16.14
N GLY A 169 -19.06 -10.47 16.86
CA GLY A 169 -19.54 -10.96 18.17
C GLY A 169 -18.84 -10.36 19.39
N PHE A 170 -18.19 -9.21 19.23
CA PHE A 170 -17.57 -8.47 20.34
C PHE A 170 -18.63 -7.78 21.20
N ALA A 171 -18.48 -7.87 22.52
CA ALA A 171 -19.27 -7.14 23.50
C ALA A 171 -18.45 -5.95 24.07
N THR A 172 -19.15 -4.95 24.62
CA THR A 172 -18.48 -3.83 25.31
C THR A 172 -17.58 -4.36 26.42
N GLY A 173 -16.33 -3.93 26.45
CA GLY A 173 -15.34 -4.36 27.43
C GLY A 173 -14.52 -5.58 27.01
N ASP A 174 -14.86 -6.26 25.89
CA ASP A 174 -14.05 -7.36 25.38
C ASP A 174 -12.65 -6.84 25.02
N ALA A 175 -11.60 -7.48 25.56
CA ALA A 175 -10.23 -7.22 25.13
C ALA A 175 -10.04 -7.74 23.71
N VAL A 176 -9.48 -6.92 22.83
CA VAL A 176 -9.29 -7.23 21.41
C VAL A 176 -7.86 -6.92 20.95
N ALA A 177 -7.37 -7.69 19.99
CA ALA A 177 -6.10 -7.44 19.33
C ALA A 177 -6.35 -7.10 17.85
N LEU A 178 -5.84 -5.95 17.41
CA LEU A 178 -5.85 -5.55 16.00
C LEU A 178 -4.44 -5.71 15.45
N GLY A 179 -4.24 -6.69 14.56
CA GLY A 179 -2.98 -6.91 13.85
C GLY A 179 -3.11 -6.61 12.37
N TRP A 180 -2.05 -6.12 11.73
CA TRP A 180 -2.05 -5.88 10.28
C TRP A 180 -0.71 -6.13 9.61
N VAL A 181 -0.78 -6.31 8.29
CA VAL A 181 0.35 -6.32 7.37
C VAL A 181 0.12 -5.26 6.32
N ARG A 182 1.07 -4.32 6.20
CA ARG A 182 1.00 -3.24 5.22
C ARG A 182 1.03 -3.77 3.79
N SER A 183 0.28 -3.11 2.93
CA SER A 183 0.46 -3.21 1.48
C SER A 183 1.64 -2.35 1.06
N GLY A 184 2.34 -2.77 0.00
CA GLY A 184 3.37 -1.93 -0.61
C GLY A 184 2.78 -0.67 -1.21
N ASP A 185 3.58 0.38 -1.29
CA ASP A 185 3.18 1.62 -1.93
C ASP A 185 3.16 1.45 -3.46
N LYS A 186 2.32 2.24 -4.13
CA LYS A 186 2.36 2.37 -5.57
C LYS A 186 3.75 2.89 -5.98
N GLY A 187 4.33 2.31 -7.01
CA GLY A 187 5.57 2.82 -7.59
C GLY A 187 5.42 4.25 -8.12
N ASP A 188 6.54 4.97 -8.18
CA ASP A 188 6.58 6.31 -8.73
C ASP A 188 6.07 6.35 -10.18
N THR A 189 5.45 7.47 -10.56
CA THR A 189 5.11 7.69 -11.96
C THR A 189 6.41 7.82 -12.74
N GLY A 190 6.59 7.02 -13.80
CA GLY A 190 7.76 7.11 -14.67
C GLY A 190 7.90 8.50 -15.30
N ALA A 191 9.11 8.84 -15.75
CA ALA A 191 9.36 10.09 -16.45
C ALA A 191 8.39 10.24 -17.64
N ALA A 192 7.85 11.46 -17.84
CA ALA A 192 7.07 11.76 -19.02
C ALA A 192 7.91 11.49 -20.28
N GLY A 193 7.31 10.88 -21.31
CA GLY A 193 7.99 10.70 -22.59
C GLY A 193 8.37 12.04 -23.20
N ALA A 194 9.52 12.12 -23.86
CA ALA A 194 9.92 13.34 -24.57
C ALA A 194 8.91 13.65 -25.69
N GLY A 195 8.32 14.86 -25.67
CA GLY A 195 7.44 15.35 -26.74
C GLY A 195 8.22 15.69 -28.03
N PRO A 196 7.52 16.02 -29.14
CA PRO A 196 8.17 16.42 -30.38
C PRO A 196 8.94 17.73 -30.21
N ASN A 197 10.08 17.85 -30.89
CA ASN A 197 10.88 19.07 -30.90
C ASN A 197 10.26 20.11 -31.85
N TRP A 198 10.26 21.38 -31.46
CA TRP A 198 9.77 22.44 -32.36
C TRP A 198 10.72 22.66 -33.55
N GLY A 199 10.17 22.58 -34.76
CA GLY A 199 10.85 22.71 -36.04
C GLY A 199 10.72 24.07 -36.71
N GLY A 200 9.85 24.96 -36.19
CA GLY A 200 9.55 26.24 -36.83
C GLY A 200 8.58 26.11 -38.01
N THR A 201 8.59 27.10 -38.91
CA THR A 201 7.89 27.03 -40.19
C THR A 201 8.81 26.41 -41.23
N SER A 202 8.34 25.40 -41.97
CA SER A 202 9.16 24.76 -43.00
C SER A 202 9.48 25.72 -44.15
N ALA A 203 10.68 25.58 -44.71
CA ALA A 203 11.14 26.27 -45.90
C ALA A 203 11.18 25.30 -47.11
N GLY A 204 11.84 25.69 -48.21
CA GLY A 204 11.94 24.87 -49.42
C GLY A 204 10.83 25.17 -50.44
N THR A 205 10.23 24.11 -50.97
CA THR A 205 9.15 24.19 -51.97
C THR A 205 7.98 23.27 -51.59
N ALA A 206 6.86 23.36 -52.33
CA ALA A 206 5.65 22.57 -52.09
C ALA A 206 5.91 21.10 -51.75
N ASN A 207 6.68 20.38 -52.59
CA ASN A 207 6.91 18.94 -52.45
C ASN A 207 8.33 18.57 -51.99
N ALA A 208 9.15 19.55 -51.61
CA ALA A 208 10.47 19.34 -51.04
C ALA A 208 10.68 20.39 -49.93
N GLN A 209 10.17 20.08 -48.75
CA GLN A 209 10.19 20.98 -47.60
C GLN A 209 11.44 20.76 -46.75
N THR A 210 11.87 21.79 -46.05
CA THR A 210 13.04 21.72 -45.17
C THR A 210 12.73 22.28 -43.78
N LEU A 211 13.35 21.70 -42.74
CA LEU A 211 13.33 22.21 -41.37
C LEU A 211 14.77 22.36 -40.87
N ALA A 212 15.04 23.51 -40.26
CA ALA A 212 16.29 23.79 -39.56
C ALA A 212 16.00 24.01 -38.05
N PRO A 213 15.57 22.96 -37.32
CA PRO A 213 15.27 23.06 -35.90
C PRO A 213 16.53 23.40 -35.09
N ALA A 214 16.34 24.05 -33.94
CA ALA A 214 17.42 24.29 -32.98
C ALA A 214 18.01 22.98 -32.43
N VAL A 215 17.18 21.95 -32.25
CA VAL A 215 17.61 20.59 -31.91
C VAL A 215 17.77 19.80 -33.20
N ALA A 216 19.01 19.56 -33.62
CA ALA A 216 19.32 18.91 -34.89
C ALA A 216 18.95 17.41 -34.87
N LEU A 217 18.51 16.87 -36.01
CA LEU A 217 18.11 15.45 -36.11
C LEU A 217 19.22 14.50 -35.68
N GLY A 218 20.48 14.81 -36.03
CA GLY A 218 21.64 13.98 -35.68
C GLY A 218 21.96 13.89 -34.20
N SER A 219 21.38 14.73 -33.33
CA SER A 219 21.56 14.65 -31.87
C SER A 219 20.47 13.83 -31.17
N LEU A 220 19.51 13.29 -31.93
CA LEU A 220 18.39 12.51 -31.39
C LEU A 220 18.56 11.02 -31.70
N SER A 221 18.06 10.17 -30.80
CA SER A 221 18.07 8.72 -30.96
C SER A 221 16.64 8.15 -30.99
N GLY A 222 16.49 6.92 -31.47
CA GLY A 222 15.18 6.26 -31.60
C GLY A 222 14.35 6.81 -32.75
N ASN A 223 13.09 7.13 -32.49
CA ASN A 223 12.13 7.66 -33.47
C ASN A 223 11.89 9.16 -33.19
N PRO A 224 12.83 10.05 -33.56
CA PRO A 224 12.71 11.47 -33.27
C PRO A 224 11.46 12.06 -33.92
N SER A 225 10.82 12.98 -33.19
CA SER A 225 9.63 13.68 -33.66
C SER A 225 9.85 15.19 -33.68
N TYR A 226 9.26 15.84 -34.67
CA TYR A 226 9.23 17.30 -34.79
C TYR A 226 7.80 17.80 -34.96
N GLU A 227 7.51 18.93 -34.36
CA GLU A 227 6.30 19.71 -34.61
C GLU A 227 6.68 20.96 -35.42
N PHE A 228 5.99 21.24 -36.51
CA PHE A 228 6.30 22.36 -37.40
C PHE A 228 5.05 22.96 -38.03
N ILE A 229 5.11 24.21 -38.47
CA ILE A 229 4.10 24.81 -39.36
C ILE A 229 4.54 24.56 -40.80
N ALA A 230 3.66 24.00 -41.64
CA ALA A 230 3.99 23.84 -43.04
C ALA A 230 4.05 25.22 -43.73
N GLY A 231 5.19 25.59 -44.31
CA GLY A 231 5.31 26.80 -45.12
C GLY A 231 4.62 26.67 -46.48
N TYR A 232 4.42 25.44 -46.96
CA TYR A 232 3.84 25.15 -48.27
C TYR A 232 2.81 24.03 -48.20
N SER A 233 1.79 24.11 -49.07
CA SER A 233 0.86 23.01 -49.32
C SER A 233 1.47 22.02 -50.31
N ILE A 234 1.42 20.73 -50.02
CA ILE A 234 1.89 19.70 -50.95
C ILE A 234 0.86 19.50 -52.08
N THR A 235 1.35 19.25 -53.29
CA THR A 235 0.52 18.99 -54.49
C THR A 235 0.64 17.54 -54.99
N GLY A 236 1.55 16.77 -54.42
CA GLY A 236 1.80 15.36 -54.73
C GLY A 236 2.67 14.72 -53.64
N ALA A 237 3.38 13.65 -53.99
CA ALA A 237 4.37 13.05 -53.09
C ALA A 237 5.42 14.09 -52.71
N ALA A 238 5.72 14.20 -51.41
CA ALA A 238 6.60 15.22 -50.88
C ALA A 238 7.70 14.64 -49.99
N THR A 239 8.81 15.37 -49.87
CA THR A 239 9.89 15.07 -48.94
C THR A 239 10.04 16.16 -47.89
N LEU A 240 10.66 15.78 -46.77
CA LEU A 240 11.06 16.66 -45.69
C LEU A 240 12.53 16.39 -45.34
N ASN A 241 13.36 17.42 -45.45
CA ASN A 241 14.75 17.40 -45.03
C ASN A 241 14.89 18.13 -43.71
N VAL A 242 15.35 17.42 -42.68
CA VAL A 242 15.54 18.02 -41.35
C VAL A 242 17.03 18.10 -41.06
N SER A 243 17.49 19.29 -40.70
CA SER A 243 18.89 19.57 -40.34
C SER A 243 19.91 19.23 -41.45
N GLY A 244 19.51 19.27 -42.72
CA GLY A 244 20.41 19.00 -43.85
C GLY A 244 20.84 17.54 -43.97
N THR A 245 20.14 16.60 -43.33
CA THR A 245 20.48 15.17 -43.31
C THR A 245 20.08 14.41 -44.57
N GLY A 246 19.35 15.06 -45.48
CA GLY A 246 18.86 14.49 -46.72
C GLY A 246 17.34 14.44 -46.78
N ASP A 247 16.81 14.25 -47.98
CA ASP A 247 15.38 14.28 -48.23
C ASP A 247 14.74 12.93 -47.89
N ALA A 248 13.82 12.92 -46.92
CA ALA A 248 13.05 11.73 -46.56
C ALA A 248 11.57 11.91 -46.93
N SER A 249 10.92 10.87 -47.44
CA SER A 249 9.52 10.95 -47.89
C SER A 249 8.58 11.26 -46.73
N ILE A 250 7.65 12.20 -46.94
CA ILE A 250 6.51 12.43 -46.06
C ILE A 250 5.43 11.39 -46.37
N ARG A 251 4.92 10.76 -45.32
CA ARG A 251 3.92 9.71 -45.37
C ARG A 251 2.81 10.01 -44.38
N LYS A 252 1.62 9.50 -44.67
CA LYS A 252 0.51 9.49 -43.72
C LYS A 252 0.84 8.57 -42.54
N ALA A 253 0.05 8.67 -41.48
CA ALA A 253 0.19 7.85 -40.28
C ALA A 253 0.13 6.34 -40.60
N ASP A 254 -0.64 5.94 -41.60
CA ASP A 254 -0.91 4.55 -41.98
C ASP A 254 0.20 3.87 -42.80
N GLY A 255 1.22 4.58 -43.27
CA GLY A 255 2.21 4.00 -44.19
C GLY A 255 2.26 4.65 -45.56
N THR A 256 1.13 5.14 -46.04
CA THR A 256 0.92 5.52 -47.45
C THR A 256 1.58 6.86 -47.79
N ALA A 257 1.81 7.10 -49.08
CA ALA A 257 2.35 8.38 -49.55
C ALA A 257 1.40 9.54 -49.17
N ALA A 258 1.95 10.61 -48.60
CA ALA A 258 1.21 11.86 -48.49
C ALA A 258 1.03 12.45 -49.90
N GLY A 259 -0.17 12.95 -50.19
CA GLY A 259 -0.55 13.52 -51.47
C GLY A 259 -1.22 14.88 -51.31
N LYS A 260 -1.74 15.42 -52.42
CA LYS A 260 -2.34 16.76 -52.46
C LYS A 260 -3.33 16.96 -51.31
N GLY A 261 -3.10 18.01 -50.51
CA GLY A 261 -3.97 18.40 -49.40
C GLY A 261 -3.71 17.70 -48.06
N ASP A 262 -2.81 16.72 -47.98
CA ASP A 262 -2.45 16.09 -46.69
C ASP A 262 -1.51 16.96 -45.84
N VAL A 263 -0.78 17.89 -46.48
CA VAL A 263 -0.02 18.95 -45.82
C VAL A 263 -0.43 20.29 -46.45
N VAL A 264 -0.92 21.21 -45.62
CA VAL A 264 -1.47 22.52 -46.04
C VAL A 264 -0.67 23.64 -45.39
N ALA A 265 -0.27 24.63 -46.18
CA ALA A 265 0.46 25.80 -45.71
C ALA A 265 -0.26 26.49 -44.53
N GLY A 266 0.51 26.96 -43.55
CA GLY A 266 0.02 27.60 -42.33
C GLY A 266 -0.55 26.64 -41.29
N THR A 267 -0.66 25.34 -41.58
CA THR A 267 -1.17 24.33 -40.64
C THR A 267 -0.01 23.69 -39.86
N LYS A 268 -0.23 23.42 -38.58
CA LYS A 268 0.74 22.76 -37.71
C LYS A 268 0.63 21.24 -37.85
N TYR A 269 1.78 20.58 -38.00
CA TYR A 269 1.92 19.15 -38.15
C TYR A 269 2.95 18.59 -37.19
N THR A 270 2.73 17.36 -36.74
CA THR A 270 3.75 16.56 -36.05
C THR A 270 4.20 15.44 -36.99
N VAL A 271 5.52 15.28 -37.13
CA VAL A 271 6.14 14.19 -37.89
C VAL A 271 7.07 13.38 -37.01
N THR A 272 7.07 12.07 -37.20
CA THR A 272 7.99 11.14 -36.52
C THR A 272 8.80 10.38 -37.57
N LEU A 273 10.12 10.30 -37.40
CA LEU A 273 10.97 9.51 -38.28
C LEU A 273 10.80 8.02 -37.95
N VAL A 274 10.30 7.25 -38.90
CA VAL A 274 10.10 5.80 -38.78
C VAL A 274 10.68 5.13 -40.01
N SER A 275 11.71 4.30 -39.82
CA SER A 275 12.37 3.54 -40.89
C SER A 275 12.82 4.42 -42.08
N GLY A 276 13.37 5.60 -41.79
CA GLY A 276 13.86 6.54 -42.81
C GLY A 276 12.77 7.36 -43.52
N GLN A 277 11.52 7.33 -43.04
CA GLN A 277 10.41 8.11 -43.60
C GLN A 277 9.73 8.95 -42.51
N TRP A 278 9.22 10.13 -42.86
CA TRP A 278 8.48 10.99 -41.93
C TRP A 278 7.00 10.58 -41.91
N ARG A 279 6.51 10.12 -40.77
CA ARG A 279 5.10 9.78 -40.53
C ARG A 279 4.37 10.98 -39.93
N LEU A 280 3.34 11.48 -40.61
CA LEU A 280 2.45 12.50 -40.08
C LEU A 280 1.55 11.90 -38.98
N ALA A 281 1.54 12.51 -37.80
CA ALA A 281 0.70 12.09 -36.66
C ALA A 281 -0.62 12.87 -36.54
N GLY A 282 -0.91 13.80 -37.46
CA GLY A 282 -2.15 14.58 -37.50
C GLY A 282 -2.04 15.79 -38.44
N GLY A 283 -3.16 16.25 -38.99
CA GLY A 283 -3.24 17.46 -39.84
C GLY A 283 -3.98 17.31 -41.18
N GLY A 284 -4.79 16.27 -41.37
CA GLY A 284 -5.89 16.35 -42.33
C GLY A 284 -6.91 17.33 -41.77
N GLY A 285 -7.08 18.50 -42.41
CA GLY A 285 -8.07 19.48 -42.02
C GLY A 285 -9.46 18.84 -41.98
N ALA A 286 -9.92 18.49 -40.78
CA ALA A 286 -11.34 18.30 -40.58
C ALA A 286 -11.95 19.67 -40.86
N ASN A 287 -12.66 19.79 -41.99
CA ASN A 287 -13.39 21.01 -42.32
C ASN A 287 -14.43 21.21 -41.21
N LEU A 288 -14.12 22.07 -40.22
CA LEU A 288 -15.02 22.33 -39.09
C LEU A 288 -16.40 22.79 -39.58
N ALA A 289 -16.49 23.38 -40.78
CA ALA A 289 -17.75 23.71 -41.42
C ALA A 289 -18.53 22.47 -41.90
N ALA A 290 -17.85 21.42 -42.37
CA ALA A 290 -18.48 20.16 -42.74
C ALA A 290 -18.96 19.38 -41.49
N ILE A 291 -18.24 19.47 -40.38
CA ILE A 291 -18.64 18.87 -39.10
C ILE A 291 -19.83 19.64 -38.49
N HIS A 292 -19.83 20.97 -38.56
CA HIS A 292 -20.98 21.78 -38.11
C HIS A 292 -22.22 21.56 -38.98
N ALA A 293 -22.07 21.45 -40.30
CA ALA A 293 -23.19 21.15 -41.20
C ALA A 293 -23.77 19.74 -40.96
N ALA A 294 -22.94 18.76 -40.59
CA ALA A 294 -23.39 17.42 -40.22
C ALA A 294 -24.03 17.36 -38.82
N MET A 295 -23.67 18.26 -37.89
CA MET A 295 -24.23 18.33 -36.54
C MET A 295 -25.59 19.05 -36.45
N PHE A 296 -25.90 19.93 -37.42
CA PHE A 296 -27.17 20.67 -37.46
C PHE A 296 -28.12 20.22 -38.60
N SER A 297 -27.77 19.15 -39.30
CA SER A 297 -28.65 18.46 -40.25
C SER A 297 -29.43 17.36 -39.54
N ILE A 298 -30.40 17.76 -38.71
CA ILE A 298 -31.56 16.93 -38.31
C ILE A 298 -32.82 17.63 -38.80
#